data_AF-A0A1Z1MFZ6-F1
#
_entry.id   AF-A0A1Z1MFZ6-F1
#
_cell.length_a   1.000
_cell.length_b   1.000
_cell.length_c   1.000
_cell.angle_alpha   90.00
_cell.angle_beta   90.00
_cell.angle_gamma   90.00
#
_symmetry.space_group_name_H-M   'P 1'
#
loop_
_entity.id
_entity.type
_entity.pdbx_description
1 polymer ?
#
loop_
_entity_poly.entity_id
_entity_poly.type
_entity_poly.pdbx_seq_one_letter_code
_entity_poly.pdbx_strand_id
1 'polypeptide(L)'
;MILRYLDIQTYIFRKKNMSFLIKLPSLKDVWLLNCVESSQFNFFHQSFKINNISKIIIPSLHTLSISGLLGLLSTLSLVGRVKSLHVYAPSDLKYYLDLGKKYSRTNFSYVLYLHVLKTGLIINQYGCRMYAIKSINYYEFMILHSEHHGTFNLDKATSNNIIAGPIYGKFKKGSSFLCPDGFTIDGYKLTSINKIGFQLSCLFYCFYKKRFFEMFVYNNLVLLINF
;
A
#
# COMPACT_ATOMS: atom_id res chain seq x y z
N MET A 1 -7.36 -5.26 3.38
CA MET A 1 -6.20 -4.47 3.87
C MET A 1 -6.50 -4.11 5.31
N ILE A 2 -5.56 -4.35 6.22
CA ILE A 2 -5.72 -3.91 7.61
C ILE A 2 -5.03 -2.55 7.69
N LEU A 3 -5.82 -1.49 7.66
CA LEU A 3 -5.39 -0.14 8.06
C LEU A 3 -5.41 -0.15 9.58
N ARG A 4 -4.25 -0.34 10.21
CA ARG A 4 -4.13 -0.23 11.66
C ARG A 4 -3.58 1.15 11.95
N TYR A 5 -4.47 1.99 12.46
CA TYR A 5 -4.08 3.18 13.19
C TYR A 5 -3.38 2.78 14.49
N LEU A 6 -2.49 3.67 14.92
CA LEU A 6 -1.82 3.59 16.21
C LEU A 6 -2.76 3.92 17.39
N ASP A 7 -3.99 4.38 17.15
CA ASP A 7 -4.99 4.63 18.18
C ASP A 7 -6.42 4.40 17.65
N ILE A 8 -7.30 4.07 18.59
CA ILE A 8 -8.61 3.40 18.49
C ILE A 8 -9.73 4.29 17.90
N GLN A 9 -10.67 3.63 17.20
CA GLN A 9 -12.04 4.05 16.80
C GLN A 9 -12.23 5.20 15.78
N THR A 10 -12.83 4.82 14.66
CA THR A 10 -13.81 5.54 13.79
C THR A 10 -13.75 7.06 13.59
N TYR A 11 -13.75 7.40 12.29
CA TYR A 11 -14.37 8.57 11.64
C TYR A 11 -14.04 9.97 12.19
N ILE A 12 -13.27 10.73 11.38
CA ILE A 12 -12.89 12.14 11.57
C ILE A 12 -11.69 12.32 12.53
N PHE A 13 -10.49 12.45 11.96
CA PHE A 13 -9.27 12.73 12.74
C PHE A 13 -8.82 14.19 12.62
N ARG A 14 -8.97 14.93 13.73
CA ARG A 14 -8.24 16.17 14.06
C ARG A 14 -6.97 15.83 14.86
N LYS A 15 -5.98 15.16 14.26
CA LYS A 15 -4.62 15.12 14.80
C LYS A 15 -3.63 15.54 13.71
N LYS A 16 -2.92 16.64 13.98
CA LYS A 16 -1.82 17.13 13.16
C LYS A 16 -0.62 16.20 13.39
N ASN A 17 -0.05 15.65 12.33
CA ASN A 17 1.19 14.85 12.29
C ASN A 17 1.01 13.35 12.60
N MET A 18 0.66 12.56 11.57
CA MET A 18 0.56 11.10 11.67
C MET A 18 1.31 10.39 10.53
N SER A 19 1.93 9.26 10.90
CA SER A 19 2.47 8.27 9.95
C SER A 19 1.46 7.13 9.82
N PHE A 20 1.21 6.66 8.59
CA PHE A 20 0.21 5.61 8.32
C PHE A 20 0.88 4.33 7.83
N LEU A 21 0.35 3.21 8.32
CA LEU A 21 0.77 1.89 7.87
C LEU A 21 -0.30 1.25 7.02
N ILE A 22 0.13 0.87 5.83
CA ILE A 22 -0.67 0.13 4.87
C ILE A 22 -0.14 -1.29 4.83
N LYS A 23 -0.93 -2.21 5.37
CA LYS A 23 -0.66 -3.65 5.27
C LYS A 23 -1.44 -4.26 4.13
N LEU A 24 -0.69 -4.74 3.15
CA LEU A 24 -1.24 -5.49 2.03
C LEU A 24 -1.76 -6.85 2.49
N PRO A 25 -2.94 -7.30 2.02
CA PRO A 25 -3.50 -8.58 2.45
C PRO A 25 -2.75 -9.79 1.87
N SER A 26 -2.15 -9.66 0.69
CA SER A 26 -1.51 -10.76 -0.04
C SER A 26 -0.08 -11.08 0.42
N LEU A 27 0.58 -10.18 1.14
CA LEU A 27 1.96 -10.34 1.62
C LEU A 27 2.15 -9.82 3.04
N LYS A 28 3.24 -10.23 3.69
CA LYS A 28 3.69 -9.63 4.97
C LYS A 28 4.32 -8.24 4.79
N ASP A 29 4.26 -7.69 3.58
CA ASP A 29 4.81 -6.39 3.23
C ASP A 29 3.98 -5.24 3.80
N VAL A 30 4.69 -4.27 4.37
CA VAL A 30 4.10 -3.08 4.96
C VAL A 30 4.64 -1.85 4.24
N TRP A 31 3.73 -0.95 3.86
CA TRP A 31 4.07 0.35 3.30
C TRP A 31 3.82 1.42 4.36
N LEU A 32 4.78 2.32 4.52
CA LEU A 32 4.71 3.45 5.43
C LEU A 32 4.44 4.72 4.62
N LEU A 33 3.35 5.43 4.91
CA LEU A 33 3.07 6.78 4.40
C LEU A 33 3.39 7.80 5.49
N ASN A 34 4.17 8.83 5.16
CA ASN A 34 4.78 9.76 6.11
C ASN A 34 5.71 9.06 7.12
N CYS A 35 6.74 9.79 7.53
CA CYS A 35 7.63 9.37 8.59
C CYS A 35 7.86 10.55 9.54
N VAL A 36 6.87 10.77 10.41
CA VAL A 36 6.92 11.79 11.47
C VAL A 36 7.93 11.38 12.53
N GLU A 37 8.49 12.35 13.23
CA GLU A 37 9.22 12.15 14.49
C GLU A 37 8.45 11.22 15.43
N SER A 38 9.19 10.42 16.20
CA SER A 38 8.64 9.40 17.10
C SER A 38 7.91 8.23 16.43
N SER A 39 7.80 8.19 15.10
CA SER A 39 7.25 7.02 14.38
C SER A 39 7.95 5.72 14.78
N GLN A 40 9.28 5.74 14.96
CA GLN A 40 10.07 4.60 15.43
C GLN A 40 9.59 4.02 16.78
N PHE A 41 9.25 4.87 17.75
CA PHE A 41 8.75 4.44 19.06
C PHE A 41 7.35 3.84 18.94
N ASN A 42 6.49 4.49 18.15
CA ASN A 42 5.16 3.99 17.85
C ASN A 42 5.19 2.58 17.25
N PHE A 43 6.18 2.27 16.41
CA PHE A 43 6.35 0.93 15.88
C PHE A 43 6.69 -0.12 16.93
N PHE A 44 7.52 0.21 17.92
CA PHE A 44 7.90 -0.73 18.98
C PHE A 44 6.71 -1.15 19.84
N HIS A 45 5.76 -0.25 20.07
CA HIS A 45 4.54 -0.55 20.83
C HIS A 45 3.53 -1.38 20.04
N GLN A 46 3.69 -1.51 18.73
CA GLN A 46 2.82 -2.33 17.90
C GLN A 46 3.36 -3.76 17.73
N SER A 47 2.43 -4.71 17.52
CA SER A 47 2.75 -6.11 17.16
C SER A 47 3.40 -6.27 15.77
N PHE A 48 3.90 -5.19 15.17
CA PHE A 48 4.49 -5.18 13.83
C PHE A 48 6.01 -5.15 13.89
N LYS A 49 6.65 -6.09 13.19
CA LYS A 49 8.10 -6.06 13.00
C LYS A 49 8.45 -4.93 12.02
N ILE A 50 9.22 -3.94 12.49
CA ILE A 50 9.72 -2.81 11.67
C ILE A 50 10.45 -3.32 10.41
N ASN A 51 11.10 -4.49 10.50
CA ASN A 51 11.78 -5.12 9.38
C ASN A 51 10.85 -5.56 8.21
N ASN A 52 9.52 -5.58 8.41
CA ASN A 52 8.57 -5.87 7.34
C ASN A 52 8.21 -4.64 6.49
N ILE A 53 8.69 -3.45 6.86
CA ILE A 53 8.54 -2.26 6.02
C ILE A 53 9.34 -2.48 4.74
N SER A 54 8.66 -2.50 3.60
CA SER A 54 9.32 -2.66 2.29
C SER A 54 9.35 -1.36 1.49
N LYS A 55 8.36 -0.49 1.73
CA LYS A 55 8.25 0.81 1.04
C LYS A 55 7.93 1.93 2.02
N ILE A 56 8.61 3.06 1.87
CA ILE A 56 8.30 4.32 2.56
C ILE A 56 7.89 5.33 1.50
N ILE A 57 6.77 6.02 1.70
CA ILE A 57 6.22 7.00 0.78
C ILE A 57 6.08 8.32 1.52
N ILE A 58 6.75 9.35 1.00
CA ILE A 58 6.84 10.68 1.60
C ILE A 58 6.19 11.67 0.64
N PRO A 59 5.02 12.25 0.98
CA PRO A 59 4.28 13.15 0.09
C PRO A 59 5.00 14.49 -0.13
N SER A 60 5.73 14.99 0.85
CA SER A 60 6.42 16.28 0.80
C SER A 60 7.63 16.27 1.71
N LEU A 61 8.57 17.18 1.48
CA LEU A 61 9.77 17.35 2.32
C LEU A 61 9.53 18.29 3.50
N HIS A 62 8.27 18.46 3.91
CA HIS A 62 7.95 19.24 5.09
C HIS A 62 8.37 18.48 6.35
N THR A 63 8.80 19.20 7.39
CA THR A 63 9.28 18.57 8.65
C THR A 63 8.26 17.59 9.22
N LEU A 64 6.97 17.92 9.12
CA LEU A 64 5.87 17.09 9.60
C LEU A 64 5.71 15.74 8.88
N SER A 65 6.36 15.52 7.72
CA SER A 65 6.30 14.26 6.97
C SER A 65 7.63 13.52 6.92
N ILE A 66 8.77 14.19 7.20
CA ILE A 66 10.11 13.61 7.02
C ILE A 66 10.93 13.52 8.31
N SER A 67 10.59 14.24 9.38
CA SER A 67 11.48 14.41 10.54
C SER A 67 11.96 13.12 11.19
N GLY A 68 11.15 12.06 11.18
CA GLY A 68 11.51 10.76 11.75
C GLY A 68 12.30 9.84 10.81
N LEU A 69 12.48 10.20 9.54
CA LEU A 69 13.02 9.30 8.52
C LEU A 69 14.44 8.83 8.83
N LEU A 70 15.36 9.74 9.14
CA LEU A 70 16.75 9.38 9.43
C LEU A 70 16.87 8.44 10.63
N GLY A 71 16.08 8.68 11.69
CA GLY A 71 16.00 7.80 12.86
C GLY A 71 15.43 6.42 12.52
N LEU A 72 14.39 6.35 11.70
CA LEU A 72 13.84 5.07 11.25
C LEU A 72 14.87 4.28 10.40
N LEU A 73 15.61 4.97 9.53
CA LEU A 73 16.60 4.30 8.68
C LEU A 73 17.80 3.78 9.49
N SER A 74 18.25 4.52 10.50
CA SER A 74 19.34 4.10 11.38
C SER A 74 18.91 2.94 12.29
N THR A 75 17.71 3.00 12.87
CA THR A 75 17.15 1.89 13.68
C THR A 75 17.00 0.62 12.85
N LEU A 76 16.53 0.70 11.61
CA LEU A 76 16.50 -0.45 10.69
C LEU A 76 17.88 -1.05 10.45
N SER A 77 18.91 -0.20 10.34
CA SER A 77 20.30 -0.63 10.17
C SER A 77 20.82 -1.36 11.41
N LEU A 78 20.53 -0.83 12.61
CA LEU A 78 20.93 -1.41 13.89
C LEU A 78 20.25 -2.75 14.19
N VAL A 79 19.01 -2.93 13.75
CA VAL A 79 18.27 -4.20 13.86
C VAL A 79 18.82 -5.28 12.90
N GLY A 80 19.83 -4.97 12.10
CA GLY A 80 20.46 -5.94 11.19
C GLY A 80 19.58 -6.26 9.98
N ARG A 81 18.81 -5.28 9.48
CA ARG A 81 18.05 -5.45 8.25
C ARG A 81 19.00 -5.77 7.10
N VAL A 82 18.67 -6.82 6.34
CA VAL A 82 19.35 -7.18 5.08
C VAL A 82 18.47 -6.87 3.86
N LYS A 83 17.15 -6.84 4.02
CA LYS A 83 16.19 -6.61 2.93
C LYS A 83 16.34 -5.20 2.34
N SER A 84 16.19 -5.07 1.03
CA SER A 84 16.16 -3.76 0.38
C SER A 84 14.97 -2.92 0.87
N LEU A 85 15.14 -1.60 0.87
CA LEU A 85 14.09 -0.64 1.23
C LEU A 85 13.90 0.34 0.07
N HIS A 86 12.65 0.55 -0.33
CA HIS A 86 12.32 1.51 -1.38
C HIS A 86 11.66 2.75 -0.78
N VAL A 87 12.23 3.93 -1.04
CA VAL A 87 11.70 5.20 -0.56
C VAL A 87 11.23 6.02 -1.75
N TYR A 88 9.95 6.38 -1.75
CA TYR A 88 9.30 7.19 -2.78
C TYR A 88 9.08 8.59 -2.23
N ALA A 89 9.77 9.59 -2.79
CA ALA A 89 9.72 10.96 -2.29
C ALA A 89 10.03 11.99 -3.39
N PRO A 90 9.87 13.30 -3.13
CA PRO A 90 10.36 14.35 -4.05
C PRO A 90 11.88 14.24 -4.29
N SER A 91 12.36 14.84 -5.37
CA SER A 91 13.76 14.75 -5.83
C SER A 91 14.78 15.10 -4.74
N ASP A 92 14.45 16.07 -3.91
CA ASP A 92 15.43 16.67 -3.00
C ASP A 92 15.66 15.82 -1.73
N LEU A 93 14.89 14.73 -1.57
CA LEU A 93 15.10 13.75 -0.50
C LEU A 93 16.53 13.18 -0.53
N LYS A 94 17.10 13.03 -1.73
CA LYS A 94 18.46 12.51 -1.89
C LYS A 94 19.46 13.38 -1.13
N TYR A 95 19.40 14.70 -1.32
CA TYR A 95 20.29 15.64 -0.63
C TYR A 95 20.09 15.62 0.88
N TYR A 96 18.84 15.54 1.34
CA TYR A 96 18.52 15.42 2.77
C TYR A 96 19.18 14.17 3.40
N LEU A 97 19.09 13.02 2.73
CA LEU A 97 19.68 11.78 3.22
C LEU A 97 21.22 11.79 3.14
N ASP A 98 21.79 12.33 2.08
CA ASP A 98 23.24 12.40 1.91
C ASP A 98 23.89 13.31 2.96
N LEU A 99 23.29 14.47 3.23
CA LEU A 99 23.72 15.36 4.33
C LEU A 99 23.52 14.70 5.70
N GLY A 100 22.37 14.04 5.90
CA GLY A 100 22.09 13.30 7.13
C GLY A 100 23.16 12.24 7.41
N LYS A 101 23.52 11.42 6.42
CA LYS A 101 24.60 10.43 6.52
C LYS A 101 25.95 11.07 6.79
N LYS A 102 26.30 12.14 6.07
CA LYS A 102 27.58 12.85 6.21
C LYS A 102 27.80 13.36 7.63
N TYR A 103 26.81 14.03 8.21
CA TYR A 103 26.96 14.66 9.54
C TYR A 103 26.75 13.68 10.69
N SER A 104 25.85 12.70 10.54
CA SER A 104 25.65 11.67 11.57
C SER A 104 26.72 10.57 11.56
N ARG A 105 27.57 10.52 10.52
CA ARG A 105 28.54 9.44 10.27
C ARG A 105 27.88 8.07 10.28
N THR A 106 26.65 7.99 9.78
CA THR A 106 25.88 6.73 9.71
C THR A 106 25.94 6.14 8.31
N ASN A 107 26.21 4.84 8.25
CA ASN A 107 26.11 4.03 7.04
C ASN A 107 25.00 3.00 7.24
N PHE A 108 24.12 2.86 6.26
CA PHE A 108 23.05 1.86 6.31
C PHE A 108 23.58 0.52 5.81
N SER A 109 23.33 -0.55 6.57
CA SER A 109 23.76 -1.93 6.27
C SER A 109 22.95 -2.62 5.16
N TYR A 110 21.96 -1.95 4.59
CA TYR A 110 21.05 -2.48 3.57
C TYR A 110 20.94 -1.55 2.37
N VAL A 111 20.48 -2.12 1.25
CA VAL A 111 20.29 -1.36 0.01
C VAL A 111 19.06 -0.47 0.11
N LEU A 112 19.28 0.84 -0.05
CA LEU A 112 18.24 1.87 -0.05
C LEU A 112 18.05 2.39 -1.47
N TYR A 113 16.86 2.15 -2.04
CA TYR A 113 16.47 2.65 -3.36
C TYR A 113 15.62 3.91 -3.24
N LEU A 114 16.08 5.01 -3.82
CA LEU A 114 15.35 6.27 -3.87
C LEU A 114 14.61 6.39 -5.21
N HIS A 115 13.30 6.56 -5.13
CA HIS A 115 12.41 6.75 -6.27
C HIS A 115 11.81 8.15 -6.22
N VAL A 116 12.05 8.94 -7.26
CA VAL A 116 11.51 10.29 -7.36
C VAL A 116 10.02 10.22 -7.73
N LEU A 117 9.18 10.87 -6.93
CA LEU A 117 7.75 10.96 -7.17
C LEU A 117 7.45 11.77 -8.43
N LYS A 118 6.62 11.19 -9.30
CA LYS A 118 6.07 11.83 -10.50
C LYS A 118 4.56 11.65 -10.51
N THR A 119 3.86 12.55 -11.20
CA THR A 119 2.43 12.39 -11.48
C THR A 119 2.20 11.14 -12.33
N GLY A 120 1.26 10.29 -11.92
CA GLY A 120 0.93 9.05 -12.61
C GLY A 120 1.13 7.82 -11.73
N LEU A 121 1.27 6.66 -12.36
CA LEU A 121 1.45 5.38 -11.68
C LEU A 121 2.88 5.24 -11.14
N ILE A 122 3.02 4.96 -9.85
CA ILE A 122 4.33 4.84 -9.17
C ILE A 122 4.60 3.40 -8.76
N ILE A 123 3.59 2.71 -8.22
CA ILE A 123 3.71 1.33 -7.77
C ILE A 123 2.66 0.52 -8.52
N ASN A 124 3.07 -0.60 -9.10
CA ASN A 124 2.17 -1.60 -9.67
C ASN A 124 2.69 -2.98 -9.29
N GLN A 125 2.29 -3.46 -8.12
CA GLN A 125 2.78 -4.71 -7.55
C GLN A 125 1.65 -5.40 -6.76
N TYR A 126 1.58 -6.72 -6.85
CA TYR A 126 0.69 -7.56 -6.03
C TYR A 126 -0.81 -7.25 -6.16
N GLY A 127 -1.25 -6.81 -7.34
CA GLY A 127 -2.62 -6.36 -7.57
C GLY A 127 -2.93 -4.98 -6.97
N CYS A 128 -1.92 -4.30 -6.42
CA CYS A 128 -2.03 -2.94 -5.91
C CYS A 128 -1.36 -1.97 -6.88
N ARG A 129 -2.12 -0.95 -7.28
CA ARG A 129 -1.64 0.18 -8.05
C ARG A 129 -1.68 1.42 -7.17
N MET A 130 -0.58 2.14 -7.09
CA MET A 130 -0.52 3.43 -6.42
C MET A 130 -0.20 4.50 -7.45
N TYR A 131 -1.08 5.47 -7.55
CA TYR A 131 -0.91 6.67 -8.36
C TYR A 131 -0.57 7.84 -7.45
N ALA A 132 0.30 8.73 -7.92
CA ALA A 132 0.44 10.04 -7.31
C ALA A 132 -0.02 11.16 -8.23
N ILE A 133 -0.48 12.21 -7.58
CA ILE A 133 -0.84 13.47 -8.19
C ILE A 133 -0.02 14.53 -7.48
N LYS A 134 0.78 15.28 -8.24
CA LYS A 134 1.52 16.42 -7.72
C LYS A 134 0.56 17.59 -7.55
N SER A 135 0.43 18.04 -6.32
CA SER A 135 -0.15 19.33 -5.94
C SER A 135 0.99 20.33 -5.69
N ILE A 136 0.69 21.57 -5.27
CA ILE A 136 1.66 22.68 -5.24
C ILE A 136 2.97 22.29 -4.53
N ASN A 137 2.90 21.82 -3.28
CA ASN A 137 4.08 21.49 -2.46
C ASN A 137 4.08 20.05 -1.93
N TYR A 138 3.11 19.22 -2.32
CA TYR A 138 2.95 17.86 -1.82
C TYR A 138 2.37 16.95 -2.90
N TYR A 139 2.57 15.66 -2.72
CA TYR A 139 1.96 14.62 -3.54
C TYR A 139 0.79 13.99 -2.80
N GLU A 140 -0.27 13.75 -3.53
CA GLU A 140 -1.44 13.01 -3.07
C GLU A 140 -1.44 11.64 -3.70
N PHE A 141 -1.97 10.66 -3.00
CA PHE A 141 -1.89 9.27 -3.43
C PHE A 141 -3.26 8.63 -3.58
N MET A 142 -3.39 7.82 -4.61
CA MET A 142 -4.53 6.95 -4.84
C MET A 142 -4.04 5.52 -4.88
N ILE A 143 -4.52 4.70 -3.95
CA ILE A 143 -4.18 3.29 -3.86
C ILE A 143 -5.39 2.50 -4.31
N LEU A 144 -5.22 1.77 -5.40
CA LEU A 144 -6.21 0.90 -5.99
C LEU A 144 -5.77 -0.55 -5.76
N HIS A 145 -6.64 -1.32 -5.14
CA HIS A 145 -6.48 -2.76 -5.00
C HIS A 145 -7.43 -3.46 -5.95
N SER A 146 -6.90 -4.36 -6.79
CA SER A 146 -7.71 -5.12 -7.72
C SER A 146 -8.72 -5.99 -6.97
N GLU A 147 -9.84 -6.28 -7.64
CA GLU A 147 -10.72 -7.35 -7.19
C GLU A 147 -9.94 -8.68 -7.08
N HIS A 148 -10.41 -9.53 -6.18
CA HIS A 148 -9.90 -10.89 -6.03
C HIS A 148 -11.01 -11.87 -6.37
N HIS A 149 -10.65 -12.85 -7.19
CA HIS A 149 -11.56 -13.94 -7.51
C HIS A 149 -12.08 -14.61 -6.23
N GLY A 150 -13.38 -14.91 -6.22
CA GLY A 150 -14.01 -15.65 -5.15
C GLY A 150 -13.34 -16.99 -4.88
N THR A 151 -13.67 -17.58 -3.74
CA THR A 151 -13.27 -18.96 -3.44
C THR A 151 -13.88 -19.90 -4.49
N PHE A 152 -13.06 -20.82 -5.01
CA PHE A 152 -13.55 -21.86 -5.91
C PHE A 152 -14.32 -22.88 -5.08
N ASN A 153 -15.53 -23.21 -5.51
CA ASN A 153 -16.39 -24.14 -4.81
C ASN A 153 -16.18 -25.56 -5.36
N LEU A 154 -15.47 -26.37 -4.58
CA LEU A 154 -15.11 -27.74 -4.95
C LEU A 154 -16.34 -28.64 -5.10
N ASP A 155 -17.35 -28.46 -4.24
CA ASP A 155 -18.54 -29.31 -4.23
C ASP A 155 -19.38 -29.14 -5.51
N LYS A 156 -19.43 -27.91 -6.04
CA LYS A 156 -20.06 -27.63 -7.33
C LYS A 156 -19.28 -28.18 -8.52
N ALA A 157 -17.96 -28.32 -8.38
CA ALA A 157 -17.12 -28.87 -9.43
C ALA A 157 -17.25 -30.40 -9.47
N THR A 158 -17.28 -31.05 -8.31
CA THR A 158 -17.50 -32.50 -8.21
C THR A 158 -18.91 -32.89 -8.65
N SER A 159 -19.94 -32.10 -8.33
CA SER A 159 -21.31 -32.35 -8.83
C SER A 159 -21.43 -32.28 -10.35
N ASN A 160 -20.54 -31.53 -11.01
CA ASN A 160 -20.48 -31.37 -12.46
C ASN A 160 -19.44 -32.30 -13.12
N ASN A 161 -18.97 -33.33 -12.42
CA ASN A 161 -17.99 -34.31 -12.89
C ASN A 161 -16.66 -33.69 -13.40
N ILE A 162 -16.27 -32.54 -12.86
CA ILE A 162 -15.03 -31.87 -13.26
C ILE A 162 -13.87 -32.51 -12.50
N ILE A 163 -12.90 -33.03 -13.24
CA ILE A 163 -11.71 -33.67 -12.67
C ILE A 163 -10.81 -32.62 -12.03
N ALA A 164 -10.33 -32.91 -10.82
CA ALA A 164 -9.39 -32.05 -10.11
C ALA A 164 -8.08 -31.89 -10.89
N GLY A 165 -7.62 -30.65 -11.02
CA GLY A 165 -6.39 -30.36 -11.77
C GLY A 165 -6.16 -28.88 -12.04
N PRO A 166 -5.23 -28.52 -12.93
CA PRO A 166 -4.91 -27.13 -13.26
C PRO A 166 -6.09 -26.36 -13.85
N ILE A 167 -7.11 -27.07 -14.32
CA ILE A 167 -8.34 -26.50 -14.87
C ILE A 167 -9.12 -25.72 -13.80
N TYR A 168 -9.06 -26.11 -12.51
CA TYR A 168 -9.70 -25.35 -11.42
C TYR A 168 -9.16 -23.93 -11.31
N GLY A 169 -7.85 -23.76 -11.49
CA GLY A 169 -7.23 -22.43 -11.48
C GLY A 169 -7.69 -21.57 -12.66
N LYS A 170 -7.98 -22.19 -13.81
CA LYS A 170 -8.53 -21.49 -14.98
C LYS A 170 -10.00 -21.11 -14.74
N PHE A 171 -10.84 -22.05 -14.29
CA PHE A 171 -12.23 -21.76 -13.90
C PHE A 171 -12.31 -20.65 -12.85
N LYS A 172 -11.42 -20.67 -11.85
CA LYS A 172 -11.36 -19.61 -10.83
C LYS A 172 -11.06 -18.22 -11.42
N LYS A 173 -10.32 -18.16 -12.52
CA LYS A 173 -10.06 -16.90 -13.26
C LYS A 173 -11.23 -16.48 -14.17
N GLY A 174 -12.32 -17.24 -14.21
CA GLY A 174 -13.52 -16.95 -14.99
C GLY A 174 -13.53 -17.53 -16.40
N SER A 175 -12.57 -18.39 -16.77
CA SER A 175 -12.61 -19.04 -18.10
C SER A 175 -13.76 -20.04 -18.20
N SER A 176 -14.39 -20.10 -19.37
CA SER A 176 -15.35 -21.14 -19.73
C SER A 176 -14.67 -22.27 -20.49
N PHE A 177 -15.16 -23.50 -20.31
CA PHE A 177 -14.66 -24.68 -21.02
C PHE A 177 -15.82 -25.49 -21.59
N LEU A 178 -15.59 -26.07 -22.77
CA LEU A 178 -16.47 -27.07 -23.37
C LEU A 178 -16.09 -28.45 -22.80
N CYS A 179 -17.07 -29.14 -22.21
CA CYS A 179 -16.93 -30.51 -21.77
C CYS A 179 -17.03 -31.49 -22.96
N PRO A 180 -16.51 -32.73 -22.82
CA PRO A 180 -16.66 -33.76 -23.84
C PRO A 180 -18.12 -34.04 -24.23
N ASP A 181 -19.03 -33.86 -23.28
CA ASP A 181 -20.48 -34.04 -23.46
C ASP A 181 -21.15 -32.88 -24.24
N GLY A 182 -20.37 -31.90 -24.72
CA GLY A 182 -20.83 -30.75 -25.49
C GLY A 182 -21.35 -29.57 -24.66
N PHE A 183 -21.49 -29.72 -23.33
CA PHE A 183 -21.92 -28.64 -22.45
C PHE A 183 -20.79 -27.64 -22.16
N THR A 184 -21.12 -26.35 -22.13
CA THR A 184 -20.20 -25.28 -21.72
C THR A 184 -20.37 -24.96 -20.24
N ILE A 185 -19.28 -25.05 -19.48
CA ILE A 185 -19.25 -24.68 -18.06
C ILE A 185 -18.55 -23.34 -17.91
N ASP A 186 -19.24 -22.37 -17.30
CA ASP A 186 -18.67 -21.08 -16.94
C ASP A 186 -18.03 -21.13 -15.56
N GLY A 187 -16.77 -20.70 -15.47
CA GLY A 187 -16.03 -20.63 -14.20
C GLY A 187 -16.74 -19.79 -13.13
N TYR A 188 -17.45 -18.72 -13.53
CA TYR A 188 -18.20 -17.86 -12.61
C TYR A 188 -19.30 -18.60 -11.83
N LYS A 189 -19.89 -19.67 -12.39
CA LYS A 189 -20.91 -20.48 -11.69
C LYS A 189 -20.31 -21.33 -10.57
N LEU A 190 -19.01 -21.67 -10.70
CA LEU A 190 -18.24 -22.50 -9.78
C LEU A 190 -17.51 -21.69 -8.70
N THR A 191 -17.45 -20.37 -8.84
CA THR A 191 -16.82 -19.48 -7.85
C THR A 191 -17.86 -18.78 -6.98
N SER A 192 -17.51 -18.48 -5.74
CA SER A 192 -18.25 -17.50 -4.94
C SER A 192 -18.09 -16.09 -5.51
N ILE A 193 -18.89 -15.14 -4.99
CA ILE A 193 -18.84 -13.74 -5.40
C ILE A 193 -17.41 -13.21 -5.23
N ASN A 194 -16.91 -12.49 -6.26
CA ASN A 194 -15.61 -11.85 -6.20
C ASN A 194 -15.55 -10.89 -5.01
N LYS A 195 -14.42 -10.91 -4.30
CA LYS A 195 -14.16 -9.89 -3.29
C LYS A 195 -13.83 -8.60 -4.03
N ILE A 196 -14.72 -7.62 -3.90
CA ILE A 196 -14.57 -6.30 -4.51
C ILE A 196 -13.21 -5.73 -4.08
N GLY A 197 -12.53 -5.10 -5.03
CA GLY A 197 -11.34 -4.32 -4.75
C GLY A 197 -11.63 -3.17 -3.79
N PHE A 198 -10.60 -2.39 -3.46
CA PHE A 198 -10.82 -1.16 -2.71
C PHE A 198 -9.98 -0.04 -3.28
N GLN A 199 -10.52 1.16 -3.17
CA GLN A 199 -9.87 2.40 -3.54
C GLN A 199 -9.68 3.25 -2.28
N LEU A 200 -8.45 3.67 -2.06
CA LEU A 200 -8.01 4.48 -0.93
C LEU A 200 -7.38 5.77 -1.46
N SER A 201 -7.95 6.92 -1.10
CA SER A 201 -7.33 8.21 -1.36
C SER A 201 -6.63 8.73 -0.11
N CYS A 202 -5.39 9.18 -0.27
CA CYS A 202 -4.62 9.88 0.76
C CYS A 202 -4.45 11.32 0.32
N LEU A 203 -5.25 12.20 0.92
CA LEU A 203 -5.31 13.62 0.61
C LEU A 203 -4.67 14.41 1.75
N PHE A 204 -3.78 15.33 1.39
CA PHE A 204 -3.01 16.12 2.35
C PHE A 204 -3.47 17.59 2.42
N TYR A 205 -4.60 17.89 1.77
CA TYR A 205 -5.20 19.23 1.73
C TYR A 205 -6.70 19.12 1.91
N CYS A 206 -7.24 19.87 2.88
CA CYS A 206 -8.66 19.80 3.24
C CYS A 206 -9.53 20.91 2.63
N PHE A 207 -8.98 21.81 1.81
CA PHE A 207 -9.82 22.82 1.17
C PHE A 207 -10.47 22.29 -0.10
N TYR A 208 -11.71 22.72 -0.33
CA TYR A 208 -12.54 22.31 -1.45
C TYR A 208 -11.86 22.66 -2.78
N LYS A 209 -11.48 21.62 -3.54
CA LYS A 209 -11.22 21.72 -4.98
C LYS A 209 -12.09 20.70 -5.70
N LYS A 210 -12.71 21.13 -6.81
CA LYS A 210 -13.59 20.29 -7.64
C LYS A 210 -12.97 18.93 -7.98
N ARG A 211 -11.67 18.93 -8.31
CA ARG A 211 -10.89 17.71 -8.59
C ARG A 211 -10.91 16.69 -7.44
N PHE A 212 -10.91 17.14 -6.19
CA PHE A 212 -11.01 16.23 -5.05
C PHE A 212 -12.38 15.59 -4.96
N PHE A 213 -13.44 16.38 -5.13
CA PHE A 213 -14.82 15.89 -5.10
C PHE A 213 -15.03 14.77 -6.13
N GLU A 214 -14.54 14.94 -7.36
CA GLU A 214 -14.60 13.88 -8.39
C GLU A 214 -13.86 12.61 -7.96
N MET A 215 -12.74 12.73 -7.26
CA MET A 215 -12.03 11.57 -6.71
C MET A 215 -12.82 10.90 -5.58
N PHE A 216 -13.58 11.64 -4.77
CA PHE A 216 -14.36 11.11 -3.64
C PHE A 216 -15.52 10.22 -4.06
N VAL A 217 -16.18 10.51 -5.19
CA VAL A 217 -17.45 9.86 -5.60
C VAL A 217 -17.34 8.34 -5.71
N TYR A 218 -16.16 7.81 -6.04
CA TYR A 218 -15.95 6.37 -6.24
C TYR A 218 -15.05 5.71 -5.16
N ASN A 219 -14.68 6.44 -4.11
CA ASN A 219 -13.75 5.92 -3.11
C ASN A 219 -14.45 5.14 -2.00
N ASN A 220 -13.95 3.95 -1.70
CA ASN A 220 -14.40 3.17 -0.55
C ASN A 220 -13.90 3.76 0.78
N LEU A 221 -12.70 4.36 0.79
CA LEU A 221 -12.10 4.97 1.99
C LEU A 221 -11.28 6.20 1.59
N VAL A 222 -11.40 7.27 2.37
CA VAL A 222 -10.58 8.48 2.21
C VAL A 222 -9.87 8.84 3.50
N LEU A 223 -8.55 9.01 3.41
CA LEU A 223 -7.68 9.52 4.46
C LEU A 223 -7.40 11.00 4.19
N LEU A 224 -7.94 11.88 5.04
CA LEU A 224 -7.64 13.30 5.05
C LEU A 224 -6.61 13.61 6.13
N ILE A 225 -5.49 14.20 5.73
CA ILE A 225 -4.38 14.54 6.61
C ILE A 225 -4.19 16.05 6.55
N ASN A 226 -4.47 16.73 7.66
CA ASN A 226 -4.26 18.16 7.79
C ASN A 226 -2.84 18.46 8.27
N PHE A 227 -2.15 19.35 7.55
CA PHE A 227 -0.95 20.04 8.04
C PHE A 227 -1.35 21.25 8.90
#